data_AF-A0A0F4PJM1-F1
#
_entry.id   AF-A0A0F4PJM1-F1
#
_cell.length_a   1.000
_cell.length_b   1.000
_cell.length_c   1.000
_cell.angle_alpha   90.00
_cell.angle_beta   90.00
_cell.angle_gamma   90.00
#
_symmetry.space_group_name_H-M   'P 1'
#
loop_
_entity.id
_entity.type
_entity.pdbx_description
1 polymer ?
#
loop_
_entity_poly.entity_id
_entity_poly.type
_entity_poly.pdbx_seq_one_letter_code
_entity_poly.pdbx_strand_id
1 'polypeptide(L)'
;MFVLWSLYSSTIINIMRHLIIHLALLSLTACQNNEPQNTTGEVETAVERASSESTADSLGKDKRIDGEQLSQPINEERAISATEQSIKADYQRLEALTQDKSCDSASQCKVVAVGSRACGGPSQYLVYSSKSADPQQVSALANSLAAQESQLNAEKGMMSICQHLTRPAAQCKLKQCVAVQSNVNQETY
;
A
#
# COMPACT_ATOMS: atom_id res chain seq x y z
N MET A 1 34.52 37.58 -2.88
CA MET A 1 34.12 36.46 -3.77
C MET A 1 32.78 35.81 -3.41
N PHE A 2 32.17 36.06 -2.23
CA PHE A 2 30.85 35.50 -1.86
C PHE A 2 29.64 36.30 -2.37
N VAL A 3 29.75 37.63 -2.54
CA VAL A 3 28.61 38.50 -2.88
C VAL A 3 28.16 38.32 -4.34
N LEU A 4 29.08 38.00 -5.25
CA LEU A 4 28.81 37.77 -6.67
C LEU A 4 28.03 36.45 -6.92
N TRP A 5 28.17 35.45 -6.05
CA TRP A 5 27.48 34.16 -6.21
C TRP A 5 26.00 34.24 -5.80
N SER A 6 25.67 35.09 -4.81
CA SER A 6 24.29 35.29 -4.34
C SER A 6 23.42 36.05 -5.36
N LEU A 7 24.00 37.03 -6.06
CA LEU A 7 23.32 37.76 -7.13
C LEU A 7 23.11 36.88 -8.38
N TYR A 8 24.05 35.98 -8.68
CA TYR A 8 23.96 35.05 -9.81
C TYR A 8 22.90 33.96 -9.60
N SER A 9 22.73 33.45 -8.37
CA SER A 9 21.67 32.49 -8.04
C SER A 9 20.28 33.12 -8.15
N SER A 10 20.15 34.39 -7.73
CA SER A 10 18.87 35.09 -7.71
C SER A 10 18.36 35.42 -9.12
N THR A 11 19.24 35.75 -10.06
CA THR A 11 18.87 36.00 -11.46
C THR A 11 18.50 34.71 -12.19
N ILE A 12 19.21 33.59 -11.95
CA ILE A 12 18.89 32.30 -12.56
C ILE A 12 17.51 31.78 -12.10
N ILE A 13 17.20 31.91 -10.80
CA ILE A 13 15.91 31.49 -10.25
C ILE A 13 14.76 32.30 -10.88
N ASN A 14 14.94 33.61 -11.04
CA ASN A 14 13.91 34.46 -11.66
C ASN A 14 13.70 34.14 -13.15
N ILE A 15 14.78 33.87 -13.90
CA ILE A 15 14.71 33.50 -15.32
C ILE A 15 14.00 32.15 -15.50
N MET A 16 14.31 31.14 -14.68
CA MET A 16 13.61 29.84 -14.75
C MET A 16 12.11 29.97 -14.42
N ARG A 17 11.75 30.81 -13.44
CA ARG A 17 10.34 31.04 -13.08
C ARG A 17 9.54 31.63 -14.23
N HIS A 18 10.12 32.58 -14.97
CA HIS A 18 9.47 33.17 -16.14
C HIS A 18 9.38 32.21 -17.34
N LEU A 19 10.41 31.38 -17.58
CA LEU A 19 10.37 30.33 -18.62
C LEU A 19 9.26 29.30 -18.36
N ILE A 20 9.07 28.87 -17.11
CA ILE A 20 8.01 27.91 -16.74
C ILE A 20 6.61 28.52 -16.96
N ILE A 21 6.41 29.81 -16.65
CA ILE A 21 5.13 30.49 -16.87
C ILE A 21 4.81 30.60 -18.37
N HIS A 22 5.80 30.91 -19.22
CA HIS A 22 5.58 30.98 -20.67
C HIS A 22 5.36 29.61 -21.32
N LEU A 23 5.95 28.53 -20.78
CA LEU A 23 5.73 27.17 -21.28
C LEU A 23 4.31 26.64 -20.97
N ALA A 24 3.71 27.10 -19.86
CA ALA A 24 2.37 26.68 -19.43
C ALA A 24 1.21 27.29 -20.24
N LEU A 25 1.46 28.38 -21.00
CA LEU A 25 0.45 29.05 -21.83
C LEU A 25 0.29 28.45 -23.23
N LEU A 26 1.13 27.47 -23.63
CA LEU A 26 1.10 26.87 -24.96
C LEU A 26 0.27 25.57 -25.06
N SER A 27 -0.39 25.10 -24.00
CA SER A 27 -1.05 23.79 -23.98
C SER A 27 -2.58 23.80 -24.06
N LEU A 28 -3.23 24.95 -24.27
CA LEU A 28 -4.70 24.99 -24.46
C LEU A 28 -5.11 25.04 -25.94
N THR A 29 -4.82 23.98 -26.69
CA THR A 29 -5.59 23.68 -27.90
C THR A 29 -5.69 22.17 -28.12
N ALA A 30 -6.93 21.71 -28.33
CA ALA A 30 -7.37 20.37 -28.76
C ALA A 30 -7.82 19.38 -27.67
N CYS A 31 -9.10 19.46 -27.30
CA CYS A 31 -9.95 18.27 -27.13
C CYS A 31 -11.21 18.46 -28.00
N GLN A 32 -11.30 17.73 -29.11
CA GLN A 32 -12.51 17.57 -29.89
C GLN A 32 -13.14 16.23 -29.47
N ASN A 33 -14.32 16.28 -28.87
CA ASN A 33 -15.02 15.12 -28.33
C ASN A 33 -15.64 14.30 -29.49
N ASN A 34 -15.32 13.00 -29.54
CA ASN A 34 -16.04 12.02 -30.35
C ASN A 34 -17.18 11.42 -29.50
N GLU A 35 -18.38 11.43 -30.06
CA GLU A 35 -19.57 10.75 -29.54
C GLU A 35 -19.68 9.35 -30.17
N PRO A 36 -19.87 8.26 -29.41
CA PRO A 36 -20.29 6.99 -29.98
C PRO A 36 -21.81 6.82 -29.86
N GLN A 37 -22.43 6.50 -30.99
CA GLN A 37 -23.85 6.12 -31.11
C GLN A 37 -24.07 4.74 -30.47
N ASN A 38 -24.95 4.71 -29.46
CA ASN A 38 -25.47 3.49 -28.84
C ASN A 38 -26.55 2.87 -29.76
N THR A 39 -26.39 1.58 -30.10
CA THR A 39 -27.45 0.80 -30.76
C THR A 39 -27.88 -0.33 -29.86
N THR A 40 -29.15 -0.23 -29.48
CA THR A 40 -29.94 -1.14 -28.66
C THR A 40 -30.20 -2.45 -29.39
N GLY A 41 -30.08 -3.57 -28.67
CA GLY A 41 -30.54 -4.88 -29.10
C GLY A 41 -30.96 -5.72 -27.90
N GLU A 42 -32.26 -5.71 -27.61
CA GLU A 42 -32.96 -6.66 -26.73
C GLU A 42 -32.92 -8.07 -27.33
N VAL A 43 -32.76 -9.12 -26.50
CA VAL A 43 -33.61 -10.34 -26.49
C VAL A 43 -33.48 -11.05 -25.11
N GLU A 44 -34.64 -11.48 -24.60
CA GLU A 44 -34.99 -12.42 -23.50
C GLU A 44 -34.02 -13.63 -23.31
N THR A 45 -33.94 -14.34 -22.18
CA THR A 45 -35.02 -15.10 -21.50
C THR A 45 -34.58 -15.67 -20.12
N ALA A 46 -35.47 -15.54 -19.14
CA ALA A 46 -35.85 -16.39 -17.98
C ALA A 46 -34.90 -17.37 -17.24
N VAL A 47 -34.91 -17.22 -15.88
CA VAL A 47 -35.18 -18.22 -14.79
C VAL A 47 -34.12 -19.36 -14.61
N GLU A 48 -33.52 -19.59 -13.43
CA GLU A 48 -34.14 -20.23 -12.27
C GLU A 48 -33.32 -20.09 -10.96
N ARG A 49 -34.02 -20.28 -9.85
CA ARG A 49 -33.73 -19.94 -8.46
C ARG A 49 -33.22 -21.19 -7.72
N ALA A 50 -32.19 -21.08 -6.89
CA ALA A 50 -32.01 -21.99 -5.76
C ALA A 50 -31.23 -21.30 -4.62
N SER A 51 -31.85 -21.34 -3.45
CA SER A 51 -31.44 -20.78 -2.18
C SER A 51 -30.84 -21.88 -1.30
N SER A 52 -29.93 -21.48 -0.39
CA SER A 52 -29.70 -21.97 0.99
C SER A 52 -28.22 -21.68 1.30
N GLU A 53 -27.82 -20.81 2.22
CA GLU A 53 -28.21 -20.52 3.61
C GLU A 53 -27.78 -21.56 4.65
N SER A 54 -27.18 -20.99 5.71
CA SER A 54 -26.89 -21.56 7.04
C SER A 54 -25.60 -22.40 7.11
N THR A 55 -24.79 -22.36 8.17
CA THR A 55 -24.93 -22.00 9.60
C THR A 55 -23.53 -21.56 10.08
N ALA A 56 -23.35 -20.46 10.82
CA ALA A 56 -23.56 -20.33 12.27
C ALA A 56 -22.80 -21.35 13.14
N ASP A 57 -22.22 -20.82 14.22
CA ASP A 57 -21.85 -21.48 15.48
C ASP A 57 -20.42 -22.08 15.55
N SER A 58 -19.60 -21.89 16.59
CA SER A 58 -19.88 -21.36 17.92
C SER A 58 -18.63 -20.87 18.66
N LEU A 59 -18.91 -20.06 19.68
CA LEU A 59 -18.05 -19.58 20.76
C LEU A 59 -17.47 -20.73 21.62
N GLY A 60 -16.33 -20.45 22.25
CA GLY A 60 -15.88 -21.08 23.51
C GLY A 60 -14.35 -21.05 23.60
N LYS A 61 -13.69 -20.63 24.67
CA LYS A 61 -14.09 -20.36 26.06
C LYS A 61 -13.08 -19.38 26.65
N ASP A 62 -13.63 -18.38 27.32
CA ASP A 62 -12.99 -17.55 28.33
C ASP A 62 -12.39 -18.42 29.45
N LYS A 63 -11.13 -18.17 29.81
CA LYS A 63 -10.55 -18.64 31.07
C LYS A 63 -9.76 -17.51 31.71
N ARG A 64 -10.49 -16.70 32.46
CA ARG A 64 -10.01 -15.82 33.53
C ARG A 64 -9.11 -16.59 34.50
N ILE A 65 -7.87 -16.11 34.70
CA ILE A 65 -7.02 -16.47 35.83
C ILE A 65 -6.75 -15.16 36.57
N ASP A 66 -7.19 -15.11 37.81
CA ASP A 66 -6.96 -14.04 38.76
C ASP A 66 -5.57 -14.15 39.41
N GLY A 67 -5.03 -13.02 39.85
CA GLY A 67 -4.01 -12.92 40.90
C GLY A 67 -2.57 -12.88 40.39
N GLU A 68 -1.93 -11.70 40.36
CA GLU A 68 -1.17 -11.14 41.50
C GLU A 68 0.17 -11.87 41.70
N GLN A 69 1.28 -11.22 41.31
CA GLN A 69 2.35 -10.81 42.23
C GLN A 69 3.65 -10.40 41.50
N LEU A 70 4.17 -9.25 41.95
CA LEU A 70 5.59 -8.88 42.10
C LEU A 70 6.35 -8.18 40.95
N SER A 71 6.18 -6.86 40.94
CA SER A 71 7.23 -5.83 40.98
C SER A 71 8.70 -6.28 40.86
N GLN A 72 9.27 -5.97 39.69
CA GLN A 72 10.67 -5.55 39.54
C GLN A 72 10.65 -4.24 38.73
N PRO A 73 11.63 -3.32 38.89
CA PRO A 73 11.65 -2.08 38.13
C PRO A 73 11.89 -2.45 36.67
N ILE A 74 10.84 -2.42 35.88
CA ILE A 74 10.94 -2.49 34.43
C ILE A 74 11.54 -1.15 34.01
N ASN A 75 12.84 -1.16 33.76
CA ASN A 75 13.47 -0.18 32.89
C ASN A 75 12.62 -0.09 31.62
N GLU A 76 11.89 1.02 31.51
CA GLU A 76 10.86 1.41 30.53
C GLU A 76 11.28 1.30 29.04
N GLU A 77 12.47 0.78 28.77
CA GLU A 77 13.11 0.72 27.46
C GLU A 77 12.88 -0.61 26.72
N ARG A 78 12.24 -1.60 27.36
CA ARG A 78 12.00 -2.94 26.75
C ARG A 78 10.56 -3.43 26.88
N ALA A 79 9.62 -2.50 26.85
CA ALA A 79 8.32 -2.74 26.23
C ALA A 79 8.31 -1.82 25.02
N ILE A 80 8.66 -2.34 23.84
CA ILE A 80 8.70 -1.54 22.61
C ILE A 80 7.25 -1.12 22.33
N SER A 81 6.86 0.06 22.81
CA SER A 81 5.69 0.72 22.27
C SER A 81 6.02 1.04 20.83
N ALA A 82 5.07 0.74 19.94
CA ALA A 82 5.16 1.07 18.52
C ALA A 82 5.20 2.60 18.37
N THR A 83 6.37 3.20 18.51
CA THR A 83 6.56 4.63 18.27
C THR A 83 6.52 4.89 16.77
N GLU A 84 6.03 6.06 16.37
CA GLU A 84 6.04 6.47 14.96
C GLU A 84 7.45 6.42 14.35
N GLN A 85 8.49 6.73 15.14
CA GLN A 85 9.88 6.63 14.72
C GLN A 85 10.29 5.18 14.44
N SER A 86 9.91 4.23 15.30
CA SER A 86 10.21 2.80 15.09
C SER A 86 9.50 2.23 13.86
N ILE A 87 8.22 2.57 13.67
CA ILE A 87 7.45 2.18 12.48
C ILE A 87 8.14 2.73 11.22
N LYS A 88 8.53 4.01 11.22
CA LYS A 88 9.26 4.62 10.10
C LYS A 88 10.58 3.90 9.79
N ALA A 89 11.34 3.53 10.82
CA ALA A 89 12.59 2.80 10.64
C ALA A 89 12.36 1.40 10.04
N ASP A 90 11.30 0.70 10.48
CA ASP A 90 10.93 -0.60 9.94
C ASP A 90 10.46 -0.51 8.47
N TYR A 91 9.78 0.57 8.07
CA TYR A 91 9.48 0.83 6.66
C TYR A 91 10.76 1.02 5.83
N GLN A 92 11.72 1.82 6.32
CA GLN A 92 13.00 2.02 5.63
C GLN A 92 13.77 0.70 5.49
N ARG A 93 13.74 -0.14 6.52
CA ARG A 93 14.33 -1.47 6.49
C ARG A 93 13.65 -2.37 5.46
N LEU A 94 12.31 -2.34 5.37
CA LEU A 94 11.56 -3.12 4.38
C LEU A 94 11.84 -2.65 2.96
N GLU A 95 11.91 -1.33 2.75
CA GLU A 95 12.27 -0.74 1.46
C GLU A 95 13.67 -1.17 1.03
N ALA A 96 14.66 -1.06 1.92
CA ALA A 96 16.03 -1.49 1.65
C ALA A 96 16.10 -3.01 1.34
N LEU A 97 15.41 -3.83 2.13
CA LEU A 97 15.35 -5.29 1.93
C LEU A 97 14.75 -5.66 0.57
N THR A 98 13.84 -4.85 0.04
CA THR A 98 13.06 -5.14 -1.18
C THR A 98 13.40 -4.25 -2.38
N GLN A 99 14.51 -3.51 -2.29
CA GLN A 99 14.93 -2.53 -3.27
C GLN A 99 15.35 -3.18 -4.59
N ASP A 100 16.12 -4.26 -4.54
CA ASP A 100 16.50 -5.00 -5.74
C ASP A 100 15.31 -5.85 -6.22
N LYS A 101 14.75 -5.45 -7.36
CA LYS A 101 13.63 -6.14 -8.03
C LYS A 101 14.08 -7.04 -9.17
N SER A 102 15.38 -7.33 -9.29
CA SER A 102 15.92 -8.17 -10.37
C SER A 102 15.31 -9.57 -10.37
N CYS A 103 14.98 -10.09 -11.55
CA CYS A 103 14.36 -11.40 -11.70
C CYS A 103 14.78 -12.12 -12.99
N ASP A 104 14.80 -13.44 -12.93
CA ASP A 104 15.00 -14.35 -14.05
C ASP A 104 13.68 -14.94 -14.54
N SER A 105 12.73 -15.15 -13.63
CA SER A 105 11.40 -15.70 -13.91
C SER A 105 10.31 -15.03 -13.07
N ALA A 106 9.05 -15.13 -13.53
CA ALA A 106 7.91 -14.57 -12.80
C ALA A 106 7.69 -15.22 -11.42
N SER A 107 8.12 -16.47 -11.20
CA SER A 107 7.95 -17.16 -9.91
C SER A 107 8.75 -16.51 -8.78
N GLN A 108 9.78 -15.73 -9.10
CA GLN A 108 10.56 -14.96 -8.14
C GLN A 108 9.85 -13.66 -7.73
N CYS A 109 8.89 -13.16 -8.52
CA CYS A 109 8.20 -11.93 -8.19
C CYS A 109 7.06 -12.20 -7.20
N LYS A 110 7.21 -11.64 -6.00
CA LYS A 110 6.29 -11.83 -4.88
C LYS A 110 5.59 -10.51 -4.55
N VAL A 111 4.45 -10.62 -3.89
CA VAL A 111 3.66 -9.47 -3.41
C VAL A 111 3.44 -9.65 -1.92
N VAL A 112 3.73 -8.61 -1.14
CA VAL A 112 3.49 -8.57 0.31
C VAL A 112 2.55 -7.41 0.65
N ALA A 113 1.60 -7.65 1.55
CA ALA A 113 0.75 -6.61 2.12
C ALA A 113 1.53 -5.90 3.23
N VAL A 114 1.51 -4.57 3.27
CA VAL A 114 2.29 -3.78 4.24
C VAL A 114 1.37 -2.79 4.94
N GLY A 115 1.60 -2.62 6.24
CA GLY A 115 0.92 -1.65 7.09
C GLY A 115 -0.50 -2.04 7.48
N SER A 116 -1.18 -1.12 8.16
CA SER A 116 -2.57 -1.25 8.63
C SER A 116 -3.27 0.12 8.58
N ARG A 117 -4.42 0.16 7.91
CA ARG A 117 -5.35 1.30 7.96
C ARG A 117 -6.26 1.19 9.18
N ALA A 118 -6.81 2.31 9.65
CA ALA A 118 -7.75 2.33 10.78
C ALA A 118 -9.05 1.55 10.50
N CYS A 119 -9.54 1.57 9.25
CA CYS A 119 -10.66 0.75 8.80
C CYS A 119 -10.32 -0.74 8.57
N GLY A 120 -9.09 -1.16 8.87
CA GLY A 120 -8.55 -2.49 8.58
C GLY A 120 -7.94 -2.62 7.17
N GLY A 121 -7.24 -3.74 6.98
CA GLY A 121 -6.49 -4.04 5.75
C GLY A 121 -5.17 -3.28 5.62
N PRO A 122 -4.34 -3.65 4.63
CA PRO A 122 -3.04 -3.01 4.44
C PRO A 122 -3.18 -1.58 3.93
N SER A 123 -2.14 -0.76 4.16
CA SER A 123 -2.01 0.55 3.53
C SER A 123 -1.56 0.42 2.08
N GLN A 124 -0.80 -0.62 1.75
CA GLN A 124 -0.28 -0.88 0.41
C GLN A 124 0.09 -2.34 0.15
N TYR A 125 0.30 -2.67 -1.13
CA TYR A 125 0.98 -3.90 -1.55
C TYR A 125 2.32 -3.56 -2.18
N LEU A 126 3.36 -4.29 -1.79
CA LEU A 126 4.71 -4.14 -2.30
C LEU A 126 5.10 -5.36 -3.13
N VAL A 127 5.58 -5.12 -4.36
CA VAL A 127 6.17 -6.14 -5.23
C VAL A 127 7.67 -6.20 -4.97
N TYR A 128 8.20 -7.40 -4.75
CA TYR A 128 9.64 -7.63 -4.55
C TYR A 128 10.11 -8.91 -5.26
N SER A 129 11.42 -9.09 -5.35
CA SER A 129 12.02 -10.31 -5.89
C SER A 129 12.52 -11.23 -4.78
N SER A 130 12.09 -12.49 -4.80
CA SER A 130 12.65 -13.53 -3.92
C SER A 130 14.05 -13.98 -4.34
N LYS A 131 14.60 -13.42 -5.42
CA LYS A 131 15.99 -13.63 -5.84
C LYS A 131 16.96 -12.88 -4.93
N SER A 132 16.58 -11.68 -4.49
CA SER A 132 17.40 -10.75 -3.72
C SER A 132 16.94 -10.63 -2.26
N ALA A 133 15.67 -10.90 -1.96
CA ALA A 133 15.10 -10.78 -0.63
C ALA A 133 14.48 -12.10 -0.16
N ASP A 134 14.80 -12.52 1.07
CA ASP A 134 14.19 -13.71 1.67
C ASP A 134 12.68 -13.46 1.96
N PRO A 135 11.76 -14.26 1.37
CA PRO A 135 10.33 -14.10 1.59
C PRO A 135 9.91 -14.17 3.07
N GLN A 136 10.62 -14.96 3.89
CA GLN A 136 10.29 -15.09 5.32
C GLN A 136 10.61 -13.81 6.08
N GLN A 137 11.78 -13.22 5.84
CA GLN A 137 12.17 -11.94 6.43
C GLN A 137 11.27 -10.80 5.98
N VAL A 138 10.93 -10.73 4.70
CA VAL A 138 10.01 -9.72 4.14
C VAL A 138 8.62 -9.84 4.79
N SER A 139 8.07 -11.06 4.88
CA SER A 139 6.77 -11.28 5.50
C SER A 139 6.78 -10.99 6.99
N ALA A 140 7.83 -11.36 7.72
CA ALA A 140 7.93 -11.12 9.15
C ALA A 140 7.94 -9.61 9.46
N LEU A 141 8.74 -8.83 8.72
CA LEU A 141 8.82 -7.39 8.89
C LEU A 141 7.51 -6.69 8.50
N ALA A 142 6.88 -7.10 7.39
CA ALA A 142 5.60 -6.54 6.96
C ALA A 142 4.47 -6.82 7.97
N ASN A 143 4.44 -8.02 8.56
CA ASN A 143 3.47 -8.37 9.61
C ASN A 143 3.72 -7.57 10.89
N SER A 144 4.98 -7.36 11.27
CA SER A 144 5.35 -6.50 12.40
C SER A 144 4.86 -5.07 12.21
N LEU A 145 5.08 -4.49 11.03
CA LEU A 145 4.58 -3.15 10.67
C LEU A 145 3.05 -3.07 10.76
N ALA A 146 2.33 -4.05 10.23
CA ALA A 146 0.87 -4.09 10.30
C ALA A 146 0.36 -4.14 11.76
N ALA A 147 1.01 -4.93 12.62
CA ALA A 147 0.66 -5.00 14.04
C ALA A 147 0.93 -3.68 14.78
N GLN A 148 2.11 -3.08 14.55
CA GLN A 148 2.49 -1.80 15.14
C GLN A 148 1.54 -0.66 14.72
N GLU A 149 1.21 -0.55 13.43
CA GLU A 149 0.28 0.46 12.95
C GLU A 149 -1.16 0.21 13.42
N SER A 150 -1.60 -1.05 13.50
CA SER A 150 -2.92 -1.40 14.03
C SER A 150 -3.04 -0.97 15.49
N GLN A 151 -2.02 -1.23 16.30
CA GLN A 151 -1.96 -0.78 17.69
C GLN A 151 -1.99 0.75 17.78
N LEU A 152 -1.13 1.44 17.01
CA LEU A 152 -1.07 2.90 17.02
C LEU A 152 -2.40 3.55 16.59
N ASN A 153 -3.07 2.99 15.58
CA ASN A 153 -4.38 3.45 15.14
C ASN A 153 -5.43 3.31 16.25
N ALA A 154 -5.42 2.20 16.99
CA ALA A 154 -6.33 1.95 18.10
C ALA A 154 -6.06 2.92 19.27
N GLU A 155 -4.80 3.09 19.65
CA GLU A 155 -4.38 4.00 20.73
C GLU A 155 -4.75 5.45 20.43
N LYS A 156 -4.66 5.87 19.17
CA LYS A 156 -4.99 7.23 18.73
C LYS A 156 -6.45 7.44 18.36
N GLY A 157 -7.29 6.41 18.38
CA GLY A 157 -8.69 6.50 17.96
C GLY A 157 -8.83 6.96 16.49
N MET A 158 -7.90 6.55 15.64
CA MET A 158 -7.86 6.96 14.24
C MET A 158 -9.08 6.43 13.48
N MET A 159 -9.56 7.21 12.51
CA MET A 159 -10.62 6.80 11.58
C MET A 159 -10.15 7.01 10.16
N SER A 160 -10.48 6.09 9.26
CA SER A 160 -10.17 6.20 7.82
C SER A 160 -11.35 5.74 6.98
N ILE A 161 -11.37 6.11 5.70
CA ILE A 161 -12.35 5.56 4.76
C ILE A 161 -12.14 4.06 4.57
N CYS A 162 -13.23 3.29 4.50
CA CYS A 162 -13.21 1.85 4.21
C CYS A 162 -13.08 1.65 2.69
N GLN A 163 -11.87 1.40 2.20
CA GLN A 163 -11.63 1.10 0.79
C GLN A 163 -10.89 -0.23 0.67
N HIS A 164 -11.44 -1.12 -0.15
CA HIS A 164 -10.77 -2.36 -0.50
C HIS A 164 -9.58 -2.07 -1.44
N LEU A 165 -8.38 -2.50 -1.04
CA LEU A 165 -7.21 -2.49 -1.91
C LEU A 165 -7.05 -3.88 -2.54
N THR A 166 -7.21 -3.95 -3.85
CA THR A 166 -7.01 -5.18 -4.62
C THR A 166 -5.52 -5.54 -4.64
N ARG A 167 -5.19 -6.77 -4.26
CA ARG A 167 -3.83 -7.30 -4.39
C ARG A 167 -3.46 -7.37 -5.88
N PRO A 168 -2.39 -6.70 -6.34
CA PRO A 168 -1.94 -6.83 -7.72
C PRO A 168 -1.33 -8.21 -7.97
N ALA A 169 -1.33 -8.65 -9.22
CA ALA A 169 -0.43 -9.70 -9.65
C ALA A 169 0.99 -9.13 -9.87
N ALA A 170 2.00 -9.99 -9.91
CA ALA A 170 3.38 -9.60 -10.20
C ALA A 170 3.94 -10.42 -11.35
N GLN A 171 4.75 -9.78 -12.19
CA GLN A 171 5.43 -10.42 -13.32
C GLN A 171 6.89 -9.98 -13.41
N CYS A 172 7.73 -10.83 -14.00
CA CYS A 172 9.09 -10.46 -14.37
C CYS A 172 9.08 -9.86 -15.78
N LYS A 173 9.19 -8.54 -15.90
CA LYS A 173 9.26 -7.83 -17.18
C LYS A 173 10.59 -7.10 -17.26
N LEU A 174 11.31 -7.27 -18.37
CA LEU A 174 12.64 -6.65 -18.58
C LEU A 174 13.60 -6.91 -17.39
N LYS A 175 13.60 -8.15 -16.88
CA LYS A 175 14.40 -8.57 -15.71
C LYS A 175 14.10 -7.80 -14.41
N GLN A 176 12.92 -7.18 -14.31
CA GLN A 176 12.45 -6.48 -13.13
C GLN A 176 11.06 -6.99 -12.71
N CYS A 177 10.87 -7.20 -11.41
CA CYS A 177 9.57 -7.52 -10.84
C CYS A 177 8.69 -6.27 -10.81
N VAL A 178 7.58 -6.33 -11.54
CA VAL A 178 6.61 -5.23 -11.66
C VAL A 178 5.23 -5.69 -11.26
N ALA A 179 4.46 -4.79 -10.65
CA ALA A 179 3.03 -4.99 -10.45
C ALA A 179 2.33 -4.98 -11.81
N VAL A 180 1.38 -5.89 -11.98
CA VAL A 180 0.45 -5.89 -13.12
C VAL A 180 -0.96 -5.87 -12.56
N GLN A 181 -1.85 -5.13 -13.23
CA GLN A 181 -3.25 -5.15 -12.86
C GLN A 181 -3.79 -6.57 -13.07
N SER A 182 -4.45 -7.09 -12.05
CA SER A 182 -5.24 -8.29 -12.18
C SER A 182 -6.43 -7.92 -13.06
N ASN A 183 -6.44 -8.36 -14.32
CA ASN A 183 -7.64 -8.30 -15.16
C ASN A 183 -8.66 -9.30 -14.61
N VAL A 184 -9.21 -9.00 -13.44
CA VAL A 184 -10.41 -9.65 -12.94
C VAL A 184 -11.52 -8.96 -13.70
N ASN A 185 -11.99 -9.58 -14.78
CA ASN A 185 -13.20 -9.13 -15.46
C ASN A 185 -14.26 -8.94 -14.36
N GLN A 186 -14.71 -7.71 -14.19
CA GLN A 186 -15.76 -7.32 -13.24
C GLN A 186 -17.12 -7.81 -13.76
N GLU A 187 -17.23 -9.11 -14.05
CA GLU A 187 -18.41 -9.78 -14.57
C GLU A 187 -18.75 -10.94 -13.64
N THR A 188 -19.12 -10.63 -12.41
CA THR A 188 -20.00 -11.47 -11.58
C THR A 188 -20.39 -10.66 -10.35
N TYR A 189 -21.46 -9.87 -10.48
CA TYR A 189 -22.30 -9.43 -9.38
C TYR A 189 -23.75 -9.69 -9.78
#